data_AF-A0A942NI53-F1
#
_entry.id   AF-A0A942NI53-F1
#
_cell.length_a   1.000
_cell.length_b   1.000
_cell.length_c   1.000
_cell.angle_alpha   90.00
_cell.angle_beta   90.00
_cell.angle_gamma   90.00
#
_symmetry.space_group_name_H-M   'P 1'
#
loop_
_entity.id
_entity.type
_entity.pdbx_description
1 polymer ?
#
loop_
_entity_poly.entity_id
_entity_poly.type
_entity_poly.pdbx_seq_one_letter_code
_entity_poly.pdbx_strand_id
1 'polypeptide(L)'
;MESTDHQLLLPLVEEENICLPLPINVVSKYWNIALPMSEAIATSKQYANFNGSVLIEGIESAERHGLECQIIHSSLSELKKIIDVGIPPIVILPGIPEITQHASVISGYDDNERTIIHYIQKGNNEGEQQEGVIPQELFDKEWSEDGRLLIILAPSDILSSLKLNDSSEGSNRLCLISERLIIQKNTSEALMSLKKAIELDNNNPTALYLIASLLNEQNSNDCVKYYEKCISLNKRFYLAYVGLGNYYLKTNQFEKAEVQYSKAIEINPKRSAKIYKNRAYLKEKQKKNSDAKNDLKNYLKLFPKAKDRGIIEQTIREL
;
A
#
# COMPACT_ATOMS: atom_id res chain seq x y z
N MET A 1 14.55 -7.02 35.97
CA MET A 1 14.26 -6.33 34.71
C MET A 1 12.87 -6.79 34.33
N GLU A 2 11.86 -5.96 34.63
CA GLU A 2 10.52 -6.20 34.10
C GLU A 2 10.64 -6.14 32.58
N SER A 3 10.28 -7.22 31.88
CA SER A 3 10.10 -7.16 30.44
C SER A 3 8.95 -6.21 30.20
N THR A 4 9.23 -5.00 29.71
CA THR A 4 8.18 -4.16 29.15
C THR A 4 7.65 -4.90 27.94
N ASP A 5 6.50 -5.55 28.12
CA ASP A 5 5.83 -6.29 27.06
C ASP A 5 5.22 -5.25 26.13
N HIS A 6 5.91 -4.95 25.03
CA HIS A 6 5.48 -3.98 24.02
C HIS A 6 4.54 -4.64 23.00
N GLN A 7 3.58 -5.43 23.50
CA GLN A 7 2.67 -6.23 22.70
C GLN A 7 1.21 -6.01 23.08
N LEU A 8 0.36 -6.04 22.05
CA LEU A 8 -1.09 -5.92 22.12
C LEU A 8 -1.71 -7.27 21.81
N LEU A 9 -2.57 -7.73 22.71
CA LEU A 9 -3.41 -8.90 22.46
C LEU A 9 -4.59 -8.50 21.58
N LEU A 10 -4.54 -8.89 20.31
CA LEU A 10 -5.58 -8.60 19.32
C LEU A 10 -6.64 -9.72 19.29
N PRO A 11 -7.88 -9.46 18.86
CA PRO A 11 -8.87 -10.52 18.70
C PRO A 11 -8.63 -11.32 17.40
N LEU A 12 -8.96 -12.62 17.42
CA LEU A 12 -9.04 -13.43 16.21
C LEU A 12 -10.27 -13.05 15.38
N VAL A 13 -10.05 -12.76 14.10
CA VAL A 13 -11.11 -12.36 13.17
C VAL A 13 -11.00 -13.17 11.88
N GLU A 14 -12.06 -13.92 11.57
CA GLU A 14 -12.13 -14.76 10.37
C GLU A 14 -12.88 -14.07 9.22
N GLU A 15 -13.73 -13.10 9.54
CA GLU A 15 -14.58 -12.46 8.55
C GLU A 15 -13.92 -11.21 7.98
N GLU A 16 -13.76 -11.18 6.66
CA GLU A 16 -13.35 -10.00 5.92
C GLU A 16 -14.13 -9.85 4.62
N ASN A 17 -14.18 -8.64 4.11
CA ASN A 17 -14.76 -8.30 2.83
C ASN A 17 -13.97 -7.12 2.22
N ILE A 18 -14.10 -6.91 0.91
CA ILE A 18 -13.46 -5.77 0.23
C ILE A 18 -13.81 -4.41 0.87
N CYS A 19 -14.98 -4.27 1.49
CA CYS A 19 -15.43 -3.06 2.20
C CYS A 19 -15.29 -3.16 3.72
N LEU A 20 -14.89 -4.31 4.26
CA LEU A 20 -14.54 -4.50 5.67
C LEU A 20 -13.24 -5.31 5.74
N PRO A 21 -12.10 -4.65 5.46
CA PRO A 21 -10.81 -5.30 5.40
C PRO A 21 -10.42 -5.85 6.78
N LEU A 22 -9.73 -6.99 6.81
CA LEU A 22 -9.35 -7.66 8.05
C LEU A 22 -8.70 -6.73 9.10
N PRO A 23 -7.72 -5.85 8.78
CA PRO A 23 -7.13 -4.97 9.78
C PRO A 23 -8.12 -4.02 10.45
N ILE A 24 -9.10 -3.51 9.70
CA ILE A 24 -10.15 -2.64 10.24
C ILE A 24 -11.02 -3.43 11.20
N ASN A 25 -11.46 -4.63 10.81
CA ASN A 25 -12.31 -5.47 11.64
C ASN A 25 -11.61 -5.94 12.93
N VAL A 26 -10.32 -6.27 12.85
CA VAL A 26 -9.48 -6.62 14.02
C VAL A 26 -9.41 -5.44 14.99
N VAL A 27 -9.07 -4.24 14.51
CA VAL A 27 -8.97 -3.05 15.37
C VAL A 27 -10.32 -2.64 15.95
N SER A 28 -11.40 -2.73 15.18
CA SER A 28 -12.74 -2.43 15.71
C SER A 28 -13.15 -3.40 16.82
N LYS A 29 -12.91 -4.71 16.64
CA LYS A 29 -13.18 -5.70 17.69
C LYS A 29 -12.27 -5.52 18.92
N TYR A 30 -11.03 -5.07 18.75
CA TYR A 30 -10.14 -4.74 19.86
C TYR A 30 -10.77 -3.70 20.79
N TRP A 31 -11.45 -2.70 20.21
CA TRP A 31 -12.22 -1.69 20.95
C TRP A 31 -13.64 -2.15 21.34
N ASN A 32 -13.95 -3.43 21.25
CA ASN A 32 -15.27 -4.00 21.52
C ASN A 32 -16.38 -3.40 20.64
N ILE A 33 -16.05 -3.02 19.40
CA ILE A 33 -16.98 -2.48 18.40
C ILE A 33 -17.19 -3.51 17.30
N ALA A 34 -18.43 -3.98 17.17
CA ALA A 34 -18.83 -4.93 16.14
C ALA A 34 -19.27 -4.18 14.86
N LEU A 35 -18.58 -4.44 13.75
CA LEU A 35 -18.95 -3.89 12.45
C LEU A 35 -19.86 -4.87 11.69
N PRO A 36 -21.07 -4.47 11.25
CA PRO A 36 -22.00 -5.40 10.62
C PRO A 36 -21.50 -5.88 9.25
N MET A 37 -21.20 -7.18 9.12
CA MET A 37 -20.79 -7.78 7.84
C MET A 37 -21.87 -7.61 6.76
N SER A 38 -23.15 -7.56 7.13
CA SER A 38 -24.26 -7.32 6.21
C SER A 38 -24.17 -5.95 5.52
N GLU A 39 -23.68 -4.92 6.20
CA GLU A 39 -23.44 -3.60 5.59
C GLU A 39 -22.30 -3.67 4.59
N ALA A 40 -21.18 -4.31 4.96
CA ALA A 40 -20.04 -4.48 4.08
C ALA A 40 -20.42 -5.24 2.80
N ILE A 41 -21.21 -6.31 2.91
CA ILE A 41 -21.73 -7.10 1.77
C ILE A 41 -22.67 -6.26 0.89
N ALA A 42 -23.50 -5.38 1.48
CA ALA A 42 -24.36 -4.51 0.72
C ALA A 42 -23.55 -3.49 -0.10
N THR A 43 -22.56 -2.86 0.53
CA THR A 43 -21.66 -1.88 -0.09
C THR A 43 -20.75 -2.52 -1.13
N SER A 44 -20.27 -3.74 -0.92
CA SER A 44 -19.36 -4.45 -1.84
C SER A 44 -19.95 -4.65 -3.24
N LYS A 45 -21.29 -4.64 -3.37
CA LYS A 45 -21.98 -4.75 -4.67
C LYS A 45 -21.61 -3.62 -5.64
N GLN A 46 -21.15 -2.48 -5.15
CA GLN A 46 -20.73 -1.35 -5.97
C GLN A 46 -19.36 -1.55 -6.65
N TYR A 47 -18.59 -2.55 -6.20
CA TYR A 47 -17.20 -2.79 -6.61
C TYR A 47 -17.03 -4.08 -7.41
N ALA A 48 -18.00 -4.38 -8.28
CA ALA A 48 -17.99 -5.61 -9.08
C ALA A 48 -16.67 -5.75 -9.88
N ASN A 49 -16.02 -6.91 -9.75
CA ASN A 49 -14.74 -7.27 -10.39
C ASN A 49 -13.47 -6.59 -9.80
N PHE A 50 -13.56 -5.93 -8.65
CA PHE A 50 -12.38 -5.47 -7.91
C PHE A 50 -11.94 -6.55 -6.91
N ASN A 51 -10.67 -6.97 -6.99
CA ASN A 51 -10.10 -8.06 -6.19
C ASN A 51 -9.16 -7.53 -5.09
N GLY A 52 -9.48 -6.39 -4.48
CA GLY A 52 -8.69 -5.75 -3.44
C GLY A 52 -9.54 -5.18 -2.31
N SER A 53 -8.90 -4.46 -1.40
CA SER A 53 -9.54 -3.78 -0.29
C SER A 53 -9.84 -2.31 -0.64
N VAL A 54 -11.03 -1.83 -0.28
CA VAL A 54 -11.42 -0.42 -0.32
C VAL A 54 -11.35 0.11 1.11
N LEU A 55 -10.15 0.46 1.57
CA LEU A 55 -9.87 0.79 2.98
C LEU A 55 -10.80 1.86 3.56
N ILE A 56 -11.12 2.89 2.77
CA ILE A 56 -11.99 3.98 3.22
C ILE A 56 -13.41 3.51 3.57
N GLU A 57 -13.93 2.45 2.93
CA GLU A 57 -15.25 1.90 3.28
C GLU A 57 -15.25 1.28 4.67
N GLY A 58 -14.17 0.56 5.02
CA GLY A 58 -14.00 -0.01 6.34
C GLY A 58 -13.83 1.08 7.41
N ILE A 59 -13.01 2.09 7.11
CA ILE A 59 -12.82 3.25 8.00
C ILE A 59 -14.15 3.97 8.25
N GLU A 60 -14.90 4.31 7.20
CA GLU A 60 -16.19 4.99 7.35
C GLU A 60 -17.23 4.10 8.06
N SER A 61 -17.15 2.77 7.92
CA SER A 61 -17.97 1.83 8.70
C SER A 61 -17.61 1.87 10.18
N ALA A 62 -16.33 1.84 10.53
CA ALA A 62 -15.85 2.00 11.89
C ALA A 62 -16.32 3.31 12.53
N GLU A 63 -16.25 4.41 11.77
CA GLU A 63 -16.68 5.73 12.22
C GLU A 63 -18.18 5.82 12.50
N ARG A 64 -19.01 5.21 11.63
CA ARG A 64 -20.47 5.10 11.88
C ARG A 64 -20.79 4.34 13.17
N HIS A 65 -19.87 3.53 13.67
CA HIS A 65 -20.03 2.69 14.86
C HIS A 65 -19.25 3.20 16.08
N GLY A 66 -18.81 4.47 16.08
CA GLY A 66 -18.32 5.15 17.27
C GLY A 66 -16.80 5.20 17.42
N LEU A 67 -16.04 4.78 16.41
CA LEU A 67 -14.61 5.06 16.33
C LEU A 67 -14.35 6.40 15.65
N GLU A 68 -13.18 6.97 15.88
CA GLU A 68 -12.61 8.02 15.06
C GLU A 68 -11.38 7.48 14.34
N CYS A 69 -11.01 8.11 13.22
CA CYS A 69 -9.89 7.68 12.39
C CYS A 69 -8.93 8.83 12.15
N GLN A 70 -7.63 8.57 12.36
CA GLN A 70 -6.56 9.45 11.91
C GLN A 70 -5.67 8.74 10.89
N ILE A 71 -5.32 9.44 9.82
CA ILE A 71 -4.50 8.91 8.73
C ILE A 71 -3.30 9.83 8.52
N ILE A 72 -2.14 9.46 9.04
CA ILE A 72 -0.96 10.34 9.10
C ILE A 72 0.25 9.71 8.45
N HIS A 73 1.22 10.53 8.04
CA HIS A 73 2.58 10.05 7.80
C HIS A 73 3.35 10.06 9.12
N SER A 74 3.95 8.93 9.47
CA SER A 74 4.51 8.72 10.80
C SER A 74 6.00 8.35 10.77
N SER A 75 6.53 7.96 11.92
CA SER A 75 7.88 7.46 12.11
C SER A 75 7.84 6.20 12.96
N LEU A 76 8.89 5.40 12.89
CA LEU A 76 9.00 4.22 13.74
C LEU A 76 8.88 4.55 15.24
N SER A 77 9.45 5.67 15.68
CA SER A 77 9.35 6.10 17.08
C SER A 77 7.92 6.49 17.49
N GLU A 78 7.14 7.06 16.59
CA GLU A 78 5.75 7.43 16.87
C GLU A 78 4.85 6.20 16.82
N LEU A 79 5.07 5.28 15.88
CA LEU A 79 4.41 3.97 15.84
C LEU A 79 4.60 3.19 17.15
N LYS A 80 5.83 3.14 17.69
CA LYS A 80 6.12 2.47 18.97
C LYS A 80 5.37 3.12 20.14
N LYS A 81 5.34 4.46 20.20
CA LYS A 81 4.57 5.18 21.23
C LYS A 81 3.08 4.88 21.17
N ILE A 82 2.52 4.74 19.96
CA ILE A 82 1.10 4.40 19.76
C ILE A 82 0.81 2.99 20.28
N ILE A 83 1.71 2.04 20.05
CA ILE A 83 1.63 0.69 20.61
C ILE A 83 1.71 0.72 22.14
N ASP A 84 2.67 1.47 22.70
CA ASP A 84 2.89 1.55 24.15
C ASP A 84 1.70 2.14 24.93
N VAL A 85 0.87 2.97 24.28
CA VAL A 85 -0.37 3.50 24.88
C VAL A 85 -1.60 2.60 24.62
N GLY A 86 -1.40 1.40 24.08
CA GLY A 86 -2.46 0.41 23.92
C GLY A 86 -3.28 0.56 22.64
N ILE A 87 -2.78 1.26 21.62
CA ILE A 87 -3.53 1.49 20.39
C ILE A 87 -2.92 0.64 19.27
N PRO A 88 -3.68 -0.23 18.60
CA PRO A 88 -3.18 -1.05 17.52
C PRO A 88 -3.13 -0.27 16.20
N PRO A 89 -1.94 0.13 15.70
CA PRO A 89 -1.86 0.87 14.45
C PRO A 89 -2.01 -0.06 13.24
N ILE A 90 -2.58 0.49 12.17
CA ILE A 90 -2.66 -0.15 10.86
C ILE A 90 -1.65 0.52 9.94
N VAL A 91 -0.82 -0.28 9.26
CA VAL A 91 0.19 0.20 8.30
C VAL A 91 -0.01 -0.45 6.94
N ILE A 92 0.53 0.18 5.90
CA ILE A 92 0.56 -0.38 4.55
C ILE A 92 1.95 -0.97 4.29
N LEU A 93 2.00 -2.28 4.05
CA LEU A 93 3.22 -3.04 3.77
C LEU A 93 3.13 -3.77 2.42
N PRO A 94 4.26 -4.26 1.87
CA PRO A 94 4.22 -5.16 0.75
C PRO A 94 3.38 -6.39 1.08
N GLY A 95 2.43 -6.71 0.21
CA GLY A 95 1.84 -8.05 0.22
C GLY A 95 2.85 -9.11 -0.21
N ILE A 96 2.48 -10.38 -0.02
CA ILE A 96 3.16 -11.53 -0.62
C ILE A 96 3.19 -11.33 -2.15
N PRO A 97 4.24 -11.77 -2.88
CA PRO A 97 4.22 -11.76 -4.34
C PRO A 97 2.90 -12.30 -4.87
N GLU A 98 2.24 -11.55 -5.77
CA GLU A 98 0.89 -11.75 -6.32
C GLU A 98 -0.25 -11.00 -5.62
N ILE A 99 -0.10 -10.60 -4.36
CA ILE A 99 -1.07 -9.80 -3.61
C ILE A 99 -0.61 -8.33 -3.60
N THR A 100 -1.42 -7.43 -4.17
CA THR A 100 -1.21 -5.97 -4.11
C THR A 100 -1.24 -5.48 -2.66
N GLN A 101 -0.61 -4.32 -2.38
CA GLN A 101 -0.49 -3.64 -1.06
C GLN A 101 -1.35 -4.22 0.07
N HIS A 102 -0.69 -4.67 1.14
CA HIS A 102 -1.35 -5.32 2.27
C HIS A 102 -1.40 -4.36 3.45
N ALA A 103 -2.61 -4.01 3.88
CA ALA A 103 -2.80 -3.37 5.17
C ALA A 103 -2.58 -4.42 6.26
N SER A 104 -1.83 -4.07 7.31
CA SER A 104 -1.52 -4.97 8.42
C SER A 104 -1.66 -4.24 9.75
N VAL A 105 -2.15 -4.93 10.78
CA VAL A 105 -2.16 -4.43 12.16
C VAL A 105 -0.82 -4.76 12.79
N ILE A 106 -0.16 -3.77 13.40
CA ILE A 106 1.05 -4.02 14.19
C ILE A 106 0.62 -4.29 15.62
N SER A 107 0.97 -5.47 16.12
CA SER A 107 0.64 -5.89 17.48
C SER A 107 1.75 -5.57 18.46
N GLY A 108 3.00 -5.35 18.02
CA GLY A 108 4.07 -5.05 18.95
C GLY A 108 5.44 -4.83 18.34
N TYR A 109 6.45 -4.74 19.20
CA TYR A 109 7.86 -4.66 18.82
C TYR A 109 8.78 -5.24 19.89
N ASP A 110 10.01 -5.59 19.51
CA ASP A 110 11.08 -5.96 20.44
C ASP A 110 12.34 -5.15 20.10
N ASP A 111 12.79 -4.30 21.03
CA ASP A 111 14.00 -3.48 20.86
C ASP A 111 15.31 -4.26 20.99
N ASN A 112 15.31 -5.35 21.76
CA ASN A 112 16.49 -6.20 21.93
C ASN A 112 16.74 -7.00 20.65
N GLU A 113 15.70 -7.61 20.11
CA GLU A 113 15.75 -8.39 18.86
C GLU A 113 15.66 -7.50 17.61
N ARG A 114 15.31 -6.21 17.79
CA ARG A 114 15.09 -5.23 16.71
C ARG A 114 14.07 -5.71 15.71
N THR A 115 12.89 -6.09 16.18
CA THR A 115 11.81 -6.63 15.36
C THR A 115 10.50 -5.87 15.58
N ILE A 116 9.64 -5.92 14.57
CA ILE A 116 8.26 -5.46 14.58
C ILE A 116 7.37 -6.68 14.42
N ILE A 117 6.33 -6.74 15.25
CA ILE A 117 5.41 -7.85 15.35
C ILE A 117 4.09 -7.42 14.70
N HIS A 118 3.66 -8.14 13.68
CA HIS A 118 2.43 -7.85 12.97
C HIS A 118 1.45 -9.02 13.05
N TYR A 119 0.17 -8.69 12.97
CA TYR A 119 -0.93 -9.63 13.07
C TYR A 119 -0.96 -10.59 11.88
N ILE A 120 -1.03 -11.91 12.15
CA ILE A 120 -1.31 -12.96 11.16
C ILE A 120 -2.62 -13.68 11.54
N GLN A 121 -3.51 -13.81 10.56
CA GLN A 121 -4.86 -14.36 10.74
C GLN A 121 -4.91 -15.86 11.04
N LYS A 122 -3.98 -16.66 10.49
CA LYS A 122 -4.00 -18.13 10.59
C LYS A 122 -2.64 -18.66 11.02
N GLY A 123 -2.62 -19.33 12.18
CA GLY A 123 -1.55 -20.25 12.52
C GLY A 123 -1.64 -21.60 11.80
N ASN A 124 -0.63 -22.45 11.99
CA ASN A 124 -0.60 -23.82 11.49
C ASN A 124 -1.63 -24.75 12.17
N ASN A 125 -2.20 -24.31 13.30
CA ASN A 125 -3.20 -25.02 14.10
C ASN A 125 -4.47 -24.16 14.26
N GLU A 126 -5.65 -24.78 14.30
CA GLU A 126 -6.93 -24.09 14.56
C GLU A 126 -6.92 -23.44 15.95
N GLY A 127 -7.19 -22.13 16.03
CA GLY A 127 -7.30 -21.39 17.28
C GLY A 127 -6.02 -20.71 17.79
N GLU A 128 -4.87 -20.86 17.11
CA GLU A 128 -3.63 -20.16 17.46
C GLU A 128 -3.46 -18.84 16.68
N GLN A 129 -3.16 -17.76 17.38
CA GLN A 129 -2.57 -16.56 16.78
C GLN A 129 -1.12 -16.84 16.41
N GLN A 130 -0.74 -16.58 15.16
CA GLN A 130 0.66 -16.49 14.78
C GLN A 130 1.08 -15.03 14.74
N GLU A 131 2.28 -14.78 15.26
CA GLU A 131 2.95 -13.50 15.16
C GLU A 131 3.84 -13.50 13.94
N GLY A 132 3.62 -12.54 13.04
CA GLY A 132 4.56 -12.26 11.99
C GLY A 132 5.66 -11.36 12.54
N VAL A 133 6.92 -11.79 12.41
CA VAL A 133 8.06 -11.01 12.88
C VAL A 133 8.82 -10.45 11.70
N ILE A 134 8.98 -9.13 11.64
CA ILE A 134 9.71 -8.42 10.60
C ILE A 134 10.90 -7.71 11.24
N PRO A 135 12.14 -7.86 10.73
CA PRO A 135 13.27 -7.06 11.17
C PRO A 135 12.96 -5.56 11.04
N GLN A 136 13.21 -4.78 12.09
CA GLN A 136 12.83 -3.37 12.19
C GLN A 136 13.36 -2.52 11.03
N GLU A 137 14.60 -2.75 10.61
CA GLU A 137 15.19 -2.05 9.47
C GLU A 137 14.48 -2.38 8.15
N LEU A 138 14.06 -3.63 7.97
CA LEU A 138 13.30 -4.04 6.80
C LEU A 138 11.90 -3.43 6.82
N PHE A 139 11.23 -3.46 7.97
CA PHE A 139 9.92 -2.84 8.17
C PHE A 139 9.95 -1.35 7.82
N ASP A 140 10.86 -0.56 8.41
CA ASP A 140 10.94 0.89 8.13
C ASP A 140 11.30 1.16 6.66
N LYS A 141 12.18 0.33 6.09
CA LYS A 141 12.56 0.42 4.68
C LYS A 141 11.35 0.21 3.75
N GLU A 142 10.51 -0.78 4.02
CA GLU A 142 9.34 -1.10 3.19
C GLU A 142 8.18 -0.13 3.44
N TRP A 143 7.91 0.21 4.69
CA TRP A 143 6.88 1.17 5.08
C TRP A 143 7.15 2.58 4.54
N SER A 144 8.42 2.99 4.46
CA SER A 144 8.82 4.27 3.87
C SER A 144 8.60 4.36 2.34
N GLU A 145 8.42 3.24 1.65
CA GLU A 145 8.12 3.25 0.21
C GLU A 145 6.73 3.84 -0.07
N ASP A 146 5.79 3.71 0.86
CA ASP A 146 4.45 4.30 0.81
C ASP A 146 4.31 5.49 1.79
N GLY A 147 5.41 6.20 2.04
CA GLY A 147 5.41 7.44 2.84
C GLY A 147 5.29 7.24 4.36
N ARG A 148 5.35 6.00 4.86
CA ARG A 148 5.06 5.66 6.27
C ARG A 148 3.63 6.02 6.67
N LEU A 149 2.66 5.71 5.81
CA LEU A 149 1.25 5.89 6.09
C LEU A 149 0.82 5.04 7.29
N LEU A 150 0.26 5.70 8.30
CA LEU A 150 -0.27 5.13 9.53
C LEU A 150 -1.77 5.44 9.62
N ILE A 151 -2.57 4.41 9.86
CA ILE A 151 -4.01 4.53 10.09
C ILE A 151 -4.26 4.14 11.54
N ILE A 152 -4.94 5.00 12.29
CA ILE A 152 -5.27 4.81 13.69
C ILE A 152 -6.77 4.86 13.83
N LEU A 153 -7.37 3.80 14.37
CA LEU A 153 -8.78 3.73 14.72
C LEU A 153 -8.89 3.51 16.22
N ALA A 154 -9.57 4.43 16.91
CA ALA A 154 -9.79 4.34 18.35
C ALA A 154 -11.00 5.20 18.78
N PRO A 155 -11.55 4.98 19.98
CA PRO A 155 -12.54 5.88 20.56
C PRO A 155 -12.04 7.33 20.66
N SER A 156 -12.96 8.30 20.56
CA SER A 156 -12.65 9.74 20.53
C SER A 156 -11.86 10.22 21.75
N ASP A 157 -12.18 9.72 22.94
CA ASP A 157 -11.49 10.05 24.19
C ASP A 157 -10.03 9.56 24.18
N ILE A 158 -9.77 8.37 23.63
CA ILE A 158 -8.43 7.83 23.43
C ILE A 158 -7.65 8.67 22.41
N LEU A 159 -8.23 8.97 21.24
CA LEU A 159 -7.55 9.74 20.19
C LEU A 159 -7.26 11.17 20.63
N SER A 160 -8.16 11.82 21.35
CA SER A 160 -7.97 13.18 21.87
C SER A 160 -6.76 13.31 22.82
N SER A 161 -6.34 12.19 23.43
CA SER A 161 -5.16 12.13 24.30
C SER A 161 -3.84 12.07 23.52
N LEU A 162 -3.89 11.69 22.24
CA LEU A 162 -2.73 11.62 21.37
C LEU A 162 -2.41 13.00 20.81
N LYS A 163 -1.16 13.43 21.00
CA LYS A 163 -0.62 14.63 20.35
C LYS A 163 0.02 14.27 19.02
N LEU A 164 -0.81 13.97 18.02
CA LEU A 164 -0.34 13.63 16.67
C LEU A 164 -0.29 14.87 15.77
N ASN A 165 0.62 14.86 14.80
CA ASN A 165 0.74 15.96 13.85
C ASN A 165 -0.33 15.83 12.75
N ASP A 166 -1.37 16.65 12.87
CA ASP A 166 -2.60 16.62 12.05
C ASP A 166 -2.44 17.28 10.66
N SER A 167 -1.29 17.92 10.35
CA SER A 167 -1.18 18.76 9.15
C SER A 167 -1.40 18.02 7.81
N SER A 168 -1.34 16.69 7.80
CA SER A 168 -1.54 15.86 6.60
C SER A 168 -2.81 15.00 6.61
N GLU A 169 -3.58 14.98 7.71
CA GLU A 169 -4.65 14.01 7.92
C GLU A 169 -5.74 14.10 6.85
N GLY A 170 -6.29 15.30 6.66
CA GLY A 170 -7.31 15.55 5.65
C GLY A 170 -6.83 15.24 4.23
N SER A 171 -5.54 15.48 3.94
CA SER A 171 -4.95 15.17 2.64
C SER A 171 -4.86 13.65 2.38
N ASN A 172 -4.41 12.88 3.37
CA ASN A 172 -4.33 11.42 3.27
C ASN A 172 -5.70 10.77 3.17
N ARG A 173 -6.68 11.25 3.95
CA ARG A 173 -8.07 10.76 3.84
C ARG A 173 -8.63 10.97 2.45
N LEU A 174 -8.41 12.15 1.86
CA LEU A 174 -8.83 12.44 0.49
C LEU A 174 -8.17 11.52 -0.54
N CYS A 175 -6.94 11.04 -0.29
CA CYS A 175 -6.31 10.03 -1.14
C CYS A 175 -7.07 8.71 -1.12
N LEU A 176 -7.44 8.18 0.05
CA LEU A 176 -8.22 6.93 0.14
C LEU A 176 -9.63 7.08 -0.47
N ILE A 177 -10.26 8.25 -0.28
CA ILE A 177 -11.55 8.58 -0.95
C ILE A 177 -11.36 8.57 -2.47
N SER A 178 -10.29 9.15 -2.97
CA SER A 178 -9.99 9.19 -4.40
C SER A 178 -9.71 7.80 -4.97
N GLU A 179 -9.03 6.92 -4.25
CA GLU A 179 -8.84 5.52 -4.65
C GLU A 179 -10.19 4.81 -4.81
N ARG A 180 -11.11 4.97 -3.86
CA ARG A 180 -12.50 4.49 -4.01
C ARG A 180 -13.15 5.01 -5.28
N LEU A 181 -13.09 6.32 -5.53
CA LEU A 181 -13.69 6.95 -6.71
C LEU A 181 -13.06 6.43 -8.02
N ILE A 182 -11.75 6.17 -8.03
CA ILE A 182 -11.04 5.57 -9.17
C ILE A 182 -11.56 4.16 -9.44
N ILE A 183 -11.77 3.34 -8.40
CA ILE A 183 -12.33 1.98 -8.55
C ILE A 183 -13.75 2.05 -9.12
N GLN A 184 -14.54 3.04 -8.70
CA GLN A 184 -15.89 3.32 -9.23
C GLN A 184 -15.88 3.95 -10.63
N LYS A 185 -14.71 4.23 -11.21
CA LYS A 185 -14.52 4.93 -12.49
C LYS A 185 -15.02 6.38 -12.51
N ASN A 186 -15.19 6.99 -11.34
CA ASN A 186 -15.55 8.39 -11.18
C ASN A 186 -14.29 9.29 -11.22
N THR A 187 -13.54 9.21 -12.33
CA THR A 187 -12.22 9.84 -12.49
C THR A 187 -12.24 11.36 -12.28
N SER A 188 -13.31 12.04 -12.72
CA SER A 188 -13.46 13.49 -12.57
C SER A 188 -13.56 13.91 -11.09
N GLU A 189 -14.36 13.18 -10.31
CA GLU A 189 -14.53 13.42 -8.87
C GLU A 189 -13.25 13.06 -8.10
N ALA A 190 -12.60 11.95 -8.47
CA ALA A 190 -11.31 11.57 -7.90
C ALA A 190 -10.27 12.68 -8.09
N LEU A 191 -10.17 13.26 -9.29
CA LEU A 191 -9.23 14.35 -9.56
C LEU A 191 -9.57 15.62 -8.77
N MET A 192 -10.87 15.92 -8.57
CA MET A 192 -11.30 17.05 -7.73
C MET A 192 -10.93 16.83 -6.26
N SER A 193 -11.16 15.62 -5.74
CA SER A 193 -10.77 15.22 -4.39
C SER A 193 -9.26 15.31 -4.18
N LEU A 194 -8.46 14.84 -5.15
CA LEU A 194 -7.00 14.94 -5.10
C LEU A 194 -6.48 16.39 -5.19
N LYS A 195 -7.16 17.27 -5.94
CA LYS A 195 -6.82 18.70 -5.95
C LYS A 195 -7.00 19.32 -4.57
N LYS A 196 -8.10 19.00 -3.88
CA LYS A 196 -8.29 19.39 -2.47
C LYS A 196 -7.21 18.79 -1.56
N ALA A 197 -6.80 17.55 -1.81
CA ALA A 197 -5.74 16.91 -1.02
C ALA A 197 -4.42 17.68 -1.10
N ILE A 198 -4.02 18.15 -2.29
CA ILE A 198 -2.80 18.94 -2.47
C ILE A 198 -2.95 20.42 -2.07
N GLU A 199 -4.18 20.93 -1.92
CA GLU A 199 -4.44 22.23 -1.29
C GLU A 199 -4.21 22.16 0.22
N LEU A 200 -4.58 21.05 0.86
CA LEU A 200 -4.33 20.79 2.29
C LEU A 200 -2.84 20.48 2.56
N ASP A 201 -2.24 19.60 1.76
CA ASP A 201 -0.82 19.26 1.85
C ASP A 201 -0.24 19.13 0.44
N ASN A 202 0.42 20.19 -0.03
CA ASN A 202 1.02 20.24 -1.35
C ASN A 202 2.21 19.28 -1.52
N ASN A 203 2.71 18.70 -0.43
CA ASN A 203 3.84 17.78 -0.39
C ASN A 203 3.44 16.35 -0.05
N ASN A 204 2.15 16.00 -0.15
CA ASN A 204 1.68 14.63 -0.02
C ASN A 204 2.10 13.78 -1.24
N PRO A 205 3.04 12.82 -1.10
CA PRO A 205 3.54 12.04 -2.23
C PRO A 205 2.45 11.15 -2.84
N THR A 206 1.54 10.62 -2.03
CA THR A 206 0.42 9.76 -2.46
C THR A 206 -0.56 10.54 -3.31
N ALA A 207 -0.94 11.75 -2.87
CA ALA A 207 -1.84 12.61 -3.66
C ALA A 207 -1.22 12.96 -5.02
N LEU A 208 0.05 13.34 -5.04
CA LEU A 208 0.78 13.68 -6.27
C LEU A 208 0.88 12.48 -7.22
N TYR A 209 1.17 11.29 -6.69
CA TYR A 209 1.19 10.04 -7.45
C TYR A 209 -0.19 9.74 -8.08
N LEU A 210 -1.27 9.81 -7.30
CA LEU A 210 -2.62 9.50 -7.79
C LEU A 210 -3.05 10.49 -8.89
N ILE A 211 -2.74 11.79 -8.75
CA ILE A 211 -2.97 12.78 -9.82
C ILE A 211 -2.19 12.41 -11.08
N ALA A 212 -0.90 12.09 -10.93
CA ALA A 212 -0.05 11.69 -12.04
C ALA A 212 -0.56 10.42 -12.74
N SER A 213 -1.08 9.45 -11.98
CA SER A 213 -1.69 8.23 -12.51
C SER A 213 -2.90 8.53 -13.38
N LEU A 214 -3.84 9.33 -12.89
CA LEU A 214 -5.04 9.72 -13.65
C LEU A 214 -4.69 10.50 -14.92
N LEU A 215 -3.73 11.42 -14.84
CA LEU A 215 -3.25 12.17 -16.00
C LEU A 215 -2.55 11.28 -17.03
N ASN A 216 -1.79 10.27 -16.58
CA ASN A 216 -1.14 9.29 -17.46
C ASN A 216 -2.17 8.40 -18.16
N GLU A 217 -3.25 7.99 -17.50
CA GLU A 217 -4.37 7.29 -18.15
C GLU A 217 -5.01 8.13 -19.26
N GLN A 218 -5.07 9.45 -19.07
CA GLN A 218 -5.54 10.41 -20.08
C GLN A 218 -4.48 10.76 -21.13
N ASN A 219 -3.30 10.11 -21.10
CA ASN A 219 -2.13 10.40 -21.95
C ASN A 219 -1.65 11.86 -21.86
N SER A 220 -1.95 12.56 -20.76
CA SER A 220 -1.51 13.94 -20.55
C SER A 220 -0.05 14.00 -20.10
N ASN A 221 0.77 14.81 -20.79
CA ASN A 221 2.17 15.05 -20.41
C ASN A 221 2.31 15.75 -19.05
N ASP A 222 1.24 16.38 -18.55
CA ASP A 222 1.22 16.95 -17.21
C ASP A 222 1.44 15.90 -16.11
N CYS A 223 1.28 14.61 -16.37
CA CYS A 223 1.61 13.58 -15.37
C CYS A 223 3.09 13.63 -14.95
N VAL A 224 4.00 14.02 -15.85
CA VAL A 224 5.45 13.99 -15.61
C VAL A 224 5.82 14.89 -14.43
N LYS A 225 5.35 16.14 -14.39
CA LYS A 225 5.64 17.07 -13.28
C LYS A 225 5.16 16.55 -11.93
N TYR A 226 4.03 15.85 -11.88
CA TYR A 226 3.49 15.29 -10.64
C TYR A 226 4.26 14.04 -10.20
N TYR A 227 4.63 13.16 -11.13
CA TYR A 227 5.52 12.03 -10.82
C TYR A 227 6.90 12.52 -10.33
N GLU A 228 7.50 13.48 -11.00
CA GLU A 228 8.80 14.05 -10.62
C GLU A 228 8.75 14.73 -9.23
N LYS A 229 7.65 15.44 -8.92
CA LYS A 229 7.44 16.01 -7.58
C LYS A 229 7.25 14.92 -6.52
N CYS A 230 6.46 13.89 -6.81
CA CYS A 230 6.29 12.74 -5.90
C CYS A 230 7.66 12.07 -5.60
N ILE A 231 8.46 11.83 -6.64
CA ILE A 231 9.80 11.22 -6.53
C ILE A 231 10.78 12.10 -5.76
N SER A 232 10.72 13.43 -5.93
CA SER A 232 11.62 14.35 -5.22
C SER A 232 11.33 14.39 -3.73
N LEU A 233 10.06 14.25 -3.34
CA LEU A 233 9.60 14.17 -1.94
C LEU A 233 9.88 12.80 -1.33
N ASN A 234 9.63 11.72 -2.07
CA ASN A 234 9.92 10.36 -1.64
C ASN A 234 10.63 9.56 -2.74
N LYS A 235 11.97 9.48 -2.63
CA LYS A 235 12.83 8.71 -3.55
C LYS A 235 12.63 7.19 -3.46
N ARG A 236 11.89 6.70 -2.46
CA ARG A 236 11.53 5.29 -2.30
C ARG A 236 10.11 4.98 -2.81
N PHE A 237 9.38 5.96 -3.36
CA PHE A 237 8.02 5.75 -3.88
C PHE A 237 8.04 5.03 -5.23
N TYR A 238 8.24 3.71 -5.20
CA TYR A 238 8.45 2.90 -6.41
C TYR A 238 7.31 3.01 -7.43
N LEU A 239 6.05 3.19 -6.98
CA LEU A 239 4.89 3.34 -7.85
C LEU A 239 4.97 4.59 -8.75
N ALA A 240 5.62 5.67 -8.30
CA ALA A 240 5.81 6.87 -9.10
C ALA A 240 6.81 6.63 -10.24
N TYR A 241 7.88 5.88 -9.95
CA TYR A 241 8.83 5.42 -10.98
C TYR A 241 8.16 4.47 -11.98
N VAL A 242 7.31 3.55 -11.51
CA VAL A 242 6.51 2.67 -12.36
C VAL A 242 5.58 3.47 -13.27
N GLY A 243 4.81 4.40 -12.69
CA GLY A 243 3.87 5.24 -13.42
C GLY A 243 4.55 6.10 -14.47
N LEU A 244 5.66 6.74 -14.12
CA LEU A 244 6.45 7.54 -15.06
C LEU A 244 7.09 6.68 -16.16
N GLY A 245 7.60 5.49 -15.81
CA GLY A 245 8.09 4.52 -16.78
C GLY A 245 7.00 4.05 -17.74
N ASN A 246 5.78 3.81 -17.25
CA ASN A 246 4.61 3.47 -18.07
C ASN A 246 4.26 4.61 -19.04
N TYR A 247 4.31 5.87 -18.59
CA TYR A 247 4.07 7.03 -19.46
C TYR A 247 5.11 7.11 -20.59
N TYR A 248 6.39 6.98 -20.26
CA TYR A 248 7.46 6.97 -21.27
C TYR A 248 7.37 5.78 -22.21
N LEU A 249 6.97 4.60 -21.72
CA LEU A 249 6.74 3.43 -22.57
C LEU A 249 5.61 3.70 -23.58
N LYS A 250 4.46 4.22 -23.12
CA LYS A 250 3.32 4.57 -23.98
C LYS A 250 3.67 5.62 -25.04
N THR A 251 4.58 6.54 -24.71
CA THR A 251 5.06 7.60 -25.61
C THR A 251 6.33 7.23 -26.38
N ASN A 252 6.71 5.94 -26.41
CA ASN A 252 7.87 5.39 -27.12
C ASN A 252 9.23 6.00 -26.71
N GLN A 253 9.34 6.58 -25.52
CA GLN A 253 10.59 7.09 -24.95
C GLN A 253 11.30 5.97 -24.18
N PHE A 254 11.79 4.94 -24.90
CA PHE A 254 12.26 3.69 -24.31
C PHE A 254 13.43 3.86 -23.35
N GLU A 255 14.39 4.74 -23.64
CA GLU A 255 15.55 5.00 -22.78
C GLU A 255 15.11 5.58 -21.43
N LYS A 256 14.17 6.54 -21.45
CA LYS A 256 13.63 7.13 -20.22
C LYS A 256 12.82 6.11 -19.43
N ALA A 257 12.00 5.30 -20.11
CA ALA A 257 11.23 4.23 -19.47
C ALA A 257 12.14 3.22 -18.76
N GLU A 258 13.24 2.82 -19.41
CA GLU A 258 14.22 1.90 -18.82
C GLU A 258 14.84 2.44 -17.53
N VAL A 259 15.19 3.73 -17.50
CA VAL A 259 15.74 4.38 -16.31
C VAL A 259 14.74 4.32 -15.15
N GLN A 260 13.49 4.70 -15.39
CA GLN A 260 12.47 4.72 -14.31
C GLN A 260 12.13 3.31 -13.82
N TYR A 261 11.93 2.35 -14.73
CA TYR A 261 11.69 0.96 -14.34
C TYR A 261 12.87 0.35 -13.59
N SER A 262 14.11 0.69 -13.96
CA SER A 262 15.29 0.21 -13.24
C SER A 262 15.34 0.75 -11.82
N LYS A 263 14.96 2.01 -11.60
CA LYS A 263 14.84 2.59 -10.25
C LYS A 263 13.73 1.93 -9.43
N ALA A 264 12.56 1.67 -10.00
CA ALA A 264 11.49 0.95 -9.31
C ALA A 264 11.94 -0.45 -8.84
N ILE A 265 12.68 -1.18 -9.70
CA ILE A 265 13.21 -2.51 -9.40
C ILE A 265 14.32 -2.46 -8.34
N GLU A 266 15.19 -1.45 -8.37
CA GLU A 266 16.24 -1.22 -7.38
C GLU A 266 15.66 -0.98 -5.98
N ILE A 267 14.59 -0.19 -5.89
CA ILE A 267 13.92 0.14 -4.62
C ILE A 267 13.31 -1.12 -4.00
N ASN A 268 12.45 -1.80 -4.78
CA ASN A 268 11.77 -3.01 -4.32
C ASN A 268 11.55 -4.00 -5.48
N PRO A 269 12.42 -5.02 -5.63
CA PRO A 269 12.33 -5.96 -6.74
C PRO A 269 11.11 -6.89 -6.65
N LYS A 270 10.58 -7.12 -5.43
CA LYS A 270 9.39 -7.96 -5.22
C LYS A 270 8.11 -7.22 -5.60
N ARG A 271 7.94 -5.98 -5.14
CA ARG A 271 6.77 -5.14 -5.50
C ARG A 271 6.78 -4.74 -6.97
N SER A 272 7.95 -4.49 -7.52
CA SER A 272 8.13 -4.14 -8.94
C SER A 272 8.23 -5.36 -9.86
N ALA A 273 7.90 -6.57 -9.39
CA ALA A 273 8.16 -7.79 -10.15
C ALA A 273 7.46 -7.80 -11.53
N LYS A 274 6.24 -7.28 -11.63
CA LYS A 274 5.51 -7.16 -12.92
C LYS A 274 6.23 -6.27 -13.95
N ILE A 275 7.09 -5.36 -13.48
CA ILE A 275 7.82 -4.39 -14.30
C ILE A 275 8.93 -5.06 -15.13
N TYR A 276 9.45 -6.20 -14.68
CA TYR A 276 10.42 -6.97 -15.47
C TYR A 276 9.90 -7.28 -16.88
N LYS A 277 8.61 -7.60 -17.04
CA LYS A 277 8.02 -7.83 -18.37
C LYS A 277 7.99 -6.56 -19.23
N ASN A 278 7.59 -5.42 -18.64
CA ASN A 278 7.55 -4.14 -19.35
C ASN A 278 8.97 -3.70 -19.77
N ARG A 279 9.96 -3.91 -18.90
CA ARG A 279 11.36 -3.60 -19.19
C ARG A 279 12.00 -4.60 -20.17
N ALA A 280 11.57 -5.86 -20.18
CA ALA A 280 11.98 -6.79 -21.23
C ALA A 280 11.46 -6.37 -22.61
N TYR A 281 10.17 -6.00 -22.70
CA TYR A 281 9.56 -5.52 -23.95
C TYR A 281 10.27 -4.28 -24.50
N LEU A 282 10.56 -3.26 -23.68
CA LEU A 282 11.27 -2.08 -24.19
C LEU A 282 12.70 -2.41 -24.61
N LYS A 283 13.39 -3.32 -23.90
CA LYS A 283 14.77 -3.72 -24.23
C LYS A 283 14.82 -4.47 -25.55
N GLU A 284 13.82 -5.29 -25.85
CA GLU A 284 13.65 -5.89 -27.17
C GLU A 284 13.50 -4.81 -28.26
N LYS A 285 12.67 -3.77 -28.04
CA LYS A 285 12.54 -2.64 -28.98
C LYS A 285 13.86 -1.88 -29.19
N GLN A 286 14.72 -1.84 -28.17
CA GLN A 286 16.07 -1.29 -28.25
C GLN A 286 17.12 -2.28 -28.79
N LYS A 287 16.72 -3.50 -29.20
CA LYS A 287 17.61 -4.60 -29.65
C LYS A 287 18.58 -5.12 -28.58
N LYS A 288 18.29 -4.90 -27.29
CA LYS A 288 19.03 -5.39 -26.13
C LYS A 288 18.51 -6.76 -25.69
N ASN A 289 18.55 -7.75 -26.58
CA ASN A 289 17.88 -9.05 -26.38
C ASN A 289 18.41 -9.83 -25.17
N SER A 290 19.72 -9.78 -24.90
CA SER A 290 20.32 -10.41 -23.72
C SER A 290 19.70 -9.91 -22.41
N ASP A 291 19.50 -8.59 -22.32
CA ASP A 291 19.00 -7.93 -21.13
C ASP A 291 17.50 -8.17 -20.98
N ALA A 292 16.77 -8.24 -22.11
CA ALA A 292 15.36 -8.63 -22.13
C ALA A 292 15.16 -10.06 -21.61
N LYS A 293 15.96 -11.03 -22.07
CA LYS A 293 15.94 -12.41 -21.53
C LYS A 293 16.19 -12.46 -20.04
N ASN A 294 17.15 -11.68 -19.54
CA ASN A 294 17.46 -11.62 -18.12
C ASN A 294 16.28 -11.09 -17.29
N ASP A 295 15.58 -10.06 -17.78
CA ASP A 295 14.39 -9.54 -17.13
C ASP A 295 13.24 -10.58 -17.10
N LEU A 296 12.99 -11.29 -18.21
CA LEU A 296 11.99 -12.36 -18.24
C LEU A 296 12.33 -13.52 -17.28
N LYS A 297 13.61 -13.89 -17.16
CA LYS A 297 14.07 -14.88 -16.17
C LYS A 297 13.83 -14.41 -14.73
N ASN A 298 14.13 -13.14 -14.44
CA ASN A 298 13.87 -12.55 -13.12
C ASN A 298 12.38 -12.51 -12.79
N TYR A 299 11.51 -12.22 -13.78
CA TYR A 299 10.06 -12.32 -13.62
C TYR A 299 9.63 -13.74 -13.23
N LEU A 300 10.08 -14.76 -13.97
CA LEU A 300 9.72 -16.16 -13.69
C LEU A 300 10.29 -16.69 -12.36
N LYS A 301 11.40 -16.13 -11.88
CA LYS A 301 11.93 -16.43 -10.54
C LYS A 301 10.99 -15.94 -9.43
N LEU A 302 10.37 -14.78 -9.63
CA LEU A 302 9.43 -14.19 -8.66
C LEU A 302 8.01 -14.74 -8.81
N PHE A 303 7.62 -15.16 -10.01
CA PHE A 303 6.31 -15.75 -10.31
C PHE A 303 6.47 -17.13 -10.99
N PRO A 304 6.89 -18.16 -10.26
CA PRO A 304 7.12 -19.48 -10.83
C PRO A 304 5.83 -20.13 -11.39
N LYS A 305 4.66 -19.69 -10.92
CA LYS A 305 3.33 -20.17 -11.33
C LYS A 305 2.55 -19.15 -12.20
N ALA A 306 3.24 -18.17 -12.81
CA ALA A 306 2.59 -17.19 -13.68
C ALA A 306 1.76 -17.87 -14.78
N LYS A 307 0.52 -17.38 -15.01
CA LYS A 307 -0.41 -17.97 -15.99
C LYS A 307 0.15 -17.98 -17.41
N ASP A 308 0.98 -17.01 -17.75
CA ASP A 308 1.62 -16.79 -19.04
C ASP A 308 3.06 -17.35 -19.10
N ARG A 309 3.47 -18.17 -18.12
CA ARG A 309 4.82 -18.75 -18.05
C ARG A 309 5.29 -19.39 -19.36
N GLY A 310 4.45 -20.21 -19.98
CA GLY A 310 4.82 -20.92 -21.22
C GLY A 310 5.14 -19.96 -22.38
N ILE A 311 4.39 -18.85 -22.47
CA ILE A 311 4.64 -17.78 -23.46
C ILE A 311 5.99 -17.13 -23.17
N ILE A 312 6.25 -16.80 -21.90
CA ILE A 312 7.51 -16.17 -21.49
C ILE A 312 8.72 -17.08 -21.77
N GLU A 313 8.61 -18.38 -21.48
CA GLU A 313 9.67 -19.36 -21.77
C GLU A 313 9.92 -19.53 -23.28
N GLN A 314 8.88 -19.43 -24.10
CA GLN A 314 9.03 -19.37 -25.55
C GLN A 314 9.76 -18.09 -25.99
N THR A 315 9.33 -16.91 -25.52
CA THR A 315 10.01 -15.64 -25.84
C THR A 315 11.48 -15.65 -25.44
N ILE A 316 11.84 -16.23 -24.28
CA ILE A 316 13.25 -16.36 -23.86
C ILE A 316 14.08 -17.19 -24.86
N ARG A 317 13.49 -18.20 -25.50
CA ARG A 317 14.16 -19.03 -26.52
C ARG A 317 14.31 -18.31 -27.86
N GLU A 318 13.36 -17.46 -28.21
CA GLU A 318 13.31 -16.74 -29.49
C GLU A 318 14.17 -15.47 -29.54
N LEU A 319 14.33 -14.78 -28.40
CA LEU A 319 15.21 -13.60 -28.28
C LEU A 319 16.69 -13.92 -28.56
#